data_AF-A0A2R6BKP8-F1
#
_entry.id   AF-A0A2R6BKP8-F1
#
_cell.length_a   1.000
_cell.length_b   1.000
_cell.length_c   1.000
_cell.angle_alpha   90.00
_cell.angle_beta   90.00
_cell.angle_gamma   90.00
#
_symmetry.space_group_name_H-M   'P 1'
#
loop_
_entity.id
_entity.type
_entity.pdbx_description
1 polymer ?
#
loop_
_entity_poly.entity_id
_entity_poly.type
_entity_poly.pdbx_seq_one_letter_code
_entity_poly.pdbx_strand_id
1 'polypeptide(L)'
;MEYKSTRHAKYLCNYHFVWIPKYRRDLLVEEIAEYIKEILKSIAKELGCEIIALEVMPDHIHLFVNCPPRYSPSYLANYFKGKSARLVLKKFPELRKYTNGKLWTRSYFVSTAGNVSSETIRKYIEEQWGKEGEKN
;
A
#
# COMPACT_ATOMS: atom_id res chain seq x y z
N MET A 1 -9.17 -8.19 -11.27
CA MET A 1 -7.91 -8.56 -10.58
C MET A 1 -7.95 -10.04 -10.29
N GLU A 2 -6.83 -10.73 -10.44
CA GLU A 2 -6.75 -12.18 -10.26
C GLU A 2 -6.12 -12.56 -8.92
N TYR A 3 -6.47 -13.74 -8.41
CA TYR A 3 -5.86 -14.29 -7.20
C TYR A 3 -4.39 -14.62 -7.42
N LYS A 4 -3.55 -14.20 -6.49
CA LYS A 4 -2.14 -14.57 -6.42
C LYS A 4 -1.95 -15.83 -5.59
N SER A 5 -0.84 -16.53 -5.80
CA SER A 5 -0.48 -17.72 -5.01
C SER A 5 0.92 -17.64 -4.41
N THR A 6 1.07 -18.31 -3.28
CA THR A 6 2.34 -18.83 -2.75
C THR A 6 2.26 -20.37 -2.74
N ARG A 7 3.29 -21.04 -2.21
CA ARG A 7 3.26 -22.50 -2.01
C ARG A 7 2.07 -22.97 -1.15
N HIS A 8 1.60 -22.13 -0.22
CA HIS A 8 0.61 -22.51 0.80
C HIS A 8 -0.57 -21.53 0.92
N ALA A 9 -0.70 -20.55 0.02
CA ALA A 9 -1.78 -19.57 0.09
C ALA A 9 -2.26 -19.14 -1.30
N LYS A 10 -3.56 -18.92 -1.45
CA LYS A 10 -4.19 -18.17 -2.54
C LYS A 10 -4.78 -16.90 -1.93
N TYR A 11 -4.52 -15.73 -2.52
CA TYR A 11 -4.92 -14.47 -1.91
C TYR A 11 -5.21 -13.38 -2.94
N LEU A 12 -6.09 -12.46 -2.55
CA LEU A 12 -6.37 -11.20 -3.25
C LEU A 12 -6.57 -10.12 -2.17
N CYS A 13 -5.47 -9.57 -1.66
CA CYS A 13 -5.50 -8.59 -0.58
C CYS A 13 -5.24 -7.20 -1.15
N ASN A 14 -6.29 -6.48 -1.52
CA ASN A 14 -6.16 -5.09 -1.95
C ASN A 14 -6.57 -4.13 -0.84
N TYR A 15 -5.79 -3.08 -0.67
CA TYR A 15 -5.99 -2.04 0.32
C TYR A 15 -5.92 -0.67 -0.32
N HIS A 16 -6.90 0.17 0.01
CA HIS A 16 -6.87 1.60 -0.27
C HIS A 16 -6.44 2.35 0.99
N PHE A 17 -5.24 2.90 0.95
CA PHE A 17 -4.70 3.76 2.00
C PHE A 17 -4.84 5.23 1.62
N VAL A 18 -5.20 6.05 2.61
CA VAL A 18 -5.12 7.52 2.49
C VAL A 18 -4.42 8.10 3.71
N TRP A 19 -3.50 9.03 3.50
CA TRP A 19 -2.93 9.83 4.58
C TRP A 19 -2.57 11.23 4.10
N ILE A 20 -2.31 12.12 5.06
CA ILE A 20 -2.11 13.55 4.80
C ILE A 20 -0.76 14.04 5.35
N PRO A 21 -0.17 15.10 4.78
CA PRO A 21 0.89 15.86 5.42
C PRO A 21 0.47 16.36 6.79
N LYS A 22 1.43 16.51 7.69
CA LYS A 22 1.19 17.12 8.97
C LYS A 22 0.72 18.57 8.78
N TYR A 23 -0.32 18.93 9.53
CA TYR A 23 -1.04 20.21 9.40
C TYR A 23 -1.81 20.39 8.08
N ARG A 24 -1.91 19.34 7.23
CA ARG A 24 -2.67 19.35 5.96
C ARG A 24 -2.34 20.54 5.07
N ARG A 25 -1.05 20.86 4.96
CA ARG A 25 -0.55 21.91 4.08
C ARG A 25 -0.32 21.35 2.67
N ASP A 26 -0.46 22.20 1.67
CA ASP A 26 -0.18 21.91 0.25
C ASP A 26 1.33 21.82 -0.01
N LEU A 27 1.96 20.77 0.51
CA LEU A 27 3.42 20.56 0.45
C LEU A 27 3.82 19.55 -0.62
N LEU A 28 2.88 18.76 -1.12
CA LEU A 28 3.15 17.64 -2.02
C LEU A 28 2.98 18.07 -3.47
N VAL A 29 3.79 19.02 -3.92
CA VAL A 29 3.70 19.62 -5.26
C VAL A 29 4.99 19.39 -6.05
N GLU A 30 4.89 19.46 -7.38
CA GLU A 30 6.04 19.46 -8.30
C GLU A 30 7.05 18.33 -8.00
N GLU A 31 8.33 18.67 -7.83
CA GLU A 31 9.43 17.72 -7.60
C GLU A 31 9.23 16.87 -6.34
N ILE A 32 8.57 17.42 -5.31
CA ILE A 32 8.28 16.68 -4.07
C ILE A 32 7.27 15.56 -4.37
N ALA A 33 6.22 15.87 -5.15
CA ALA A 33 5.20 14.91 -5.54
C ALA A 33 5.80 13.78 -6.39
N GLU A 34 6.64 14.13 -7.36
CA GLU A 34 7.34 13.16 -8.22
C GLU A 34 8.23 12.24 -7.41
N TYR A 35 9.05 12.80 -6.52
CA TYR A 35 9.93 12.01 -5.66
C TYR A 35 9.17 11.09 -4.69
N ILE A 36 8.03 11.54 -4.15
CA ILE A 36 7.16 10.69 -3.34
C ILE A 36 6.64 9.51 -4.16
N LYS A 37 6.21 9.74 -5.41
CA LYS A 37 5.73 8.65 -6.28
C LYS A 37 6.84 7.61 -6.51
N GLU A 38 8.06 8.05 -6.77
CA GLU A 38 9.22 7.17 -6.93
C GLU A 38 9.51 6.35 -5.67
N ILE A 39 9.54 6.99 -4.50
CA ILE A 39 9.80 6.32 -3.22
C ILE A 39 8.71 5.30 -2.92
N LEU A 40 7.43 5.65 -3.09
CA LEU A 40 6.33 4.73 -2.81
C LEU A 40 6.37 3.51 -3.73
N LYS A 41 6.70 3.70 -5.03
CA LYS A 41 6.94 2.59 -5.96
C LYS A 41 8.10 1.69 -5.50
N SER A 42 9.20 2.29 -5.05
CA SER A 42 10.36 1.55 -4.52
C SER A 42 10.02 0.75 -3.26
N ILE A 43 9.32 1.37 -2.30
CA ILE A 43 8.85 0.70 -1.07
C ILE A 43 7.88 -0.44 -1.40
N ALA A 44 6.95 -0.24 -2.34
CA ALA A 44 6.03 -1.28 -2.75
C ALA A 44 6.78 -2.49 -3.31
N LYS A 45 7.77 -2.26 -4.20
CA LYS A 45 8.63 -3.32 -4.74
C LYS A 45 9.38 -4.08 -3.65
N GLU A 46 9.95 -3.37 -2.67
CA GLU A 46 10.64 -3.97 -1.52
C GLU A 46 9.70 -4.87 -0.68
N LEU A 47 8.46 -4.43 -0.46
CA LEU A 47 7.46 -5.20 0.28
C LEU A 47 6.84 -6.32 -0.57
N GLY A 48 7.18 -6.44 -1.86
CA GLY A 48 6.50 -7.35 -2.79
C GLY A 48 5.02 -6.99 -3.01
N CYS A 49 4.67 -5.72 -2.81
CA CYS A 49 3.35 -5.17 -3.10
C CYS A 49 3.30 -4.66 -4.54
N GLU A 50 2.12 -4.69 -5.13
CA GLU A 50 1.84 -4.14 -6.45
C GLU A 50 0.97 -2.90 -6.29
N ILE A 51 1.43 -1.76 -6.83
CA ILE A 51 0.63 -0.54 -6.87
C ILE A 51 -0.35 -0.64 -8.02
N ILE A 52 -1.64 -0.60 -7.71
CA ILE A 52 -2.73 -0.58 -8.69
C ILE A 52 -3.00 0.85 -9.13
N ALA A 53 -3.04 1.79 -8.18
CA ALA A 53 -3.16 3.22 -8.44
C ALA A 53 -2.45 4.01 -7.35
N LEU A 54 -1.87 5.15 -7.72
CA LEU A 54 -1.19 6.06 -6.80
C LEU A 54 -1.42 7.50 -7.23
N GLU A 55 -2.16 8.25 -6.41
CA GLU A 55 -2.38 9.67 -6.57
C GLU A 55 -1.72 10.43 -5.42
N VAL A 56 -0.97 11.48 -5.77
CA VAL A 56 -0.33 12.39 -4.82
C VAL A 56 -0.91 13.77 -5.10
N MET A 57 -1.78 14.20 -4.22
CA MET A 57 -2.42 15.52 -4.22
C MET A 57 -1.66 16.44 -3.27
N PRO A 58 -1.75 17.78 -3.41
CA PRO A 58 -0.99 18.72 -2.59
C PRO A 58 -1.12 18.49 -1.07
N ASP A 59 -2.30 18.09 -0.59
CA ASP A 59 -2.61 17.89 0.83
C ASP A 59 -2.88 16.44 1.24
N HIS A 60 -2.80 15.45 0.34
CA HIS A 60 -3.05 14.04 0.67
C HIS A 60 -2.56 13.04 -0.38
N ILE A 61 -2.42 11.78 0.01
CA ILE A 61 -2.01 10.69 -0.87
C ILE A 61 -3.08 9.60 -0.87
N HIS A 62 -3.46 9.11 -2.05
CA HIS A 62 -4.20 7.86 -2.24
C HIS A 62 -3.25 6.80 -2.76
N LEU A 63 -3.11 5.70 -2.00
CA LEU A 63 -2.34 4.53 -2.41
C LEU A 63 -3.26 3.33 -2.47
N PHE A 64 -3.50 2.81 -3.66
CA PHE A 64 -4.24 1.58 -3.87
C PHE A 64 -3.28 0.45 -4.26
N VAL A 65 -3.18 -0.57 -3.40
CA VAL A 65 -2.15 -1.61 -3.50
C VAL A 65 -2.71 -3.01 -3.29
N ASN A 66 -2.19 -3.97 -4.05
CA ASN A 66 -2.30 -5.39 -3.76
C ASN A 66 -1.07 -5.84 -2.96
N CYS A 67 -1.27 -6.51 -1.83
CA CYS A 67 -0.20 -6.82 -0.89
C CYS A 67 -0.15 -8.32 -0.54
N PRO A 68 1.04 -8.87 -0.22
CA PRO A 68 1.16 -10.20 0.36
C PRO A 68 0.37 -10.31 1.69
N PRO A 69 -0.27 -11.47 1.96
CA PRO A 69 -1.18 -11.62 3.11
C PRO A 69 -0.45 -11.67 4.46
N ARG A 70 0.88 -11.75 4.46
CA ARG A 70 1.71 -11.75 5.68
C ARG A 70 1.78 -10.39 6.37
N TYR A 71 1.41 -9.31 5.68
CA TYR A 71 1.48 -7.96 6.23
C TYR A 71 0.11 -7.51 6.73
N SER A 72 0.06 -7.02 7.96
CA SER A 72 -1.13 -6.35 8.47
C SER A 72 -1.31 -4.98 7.80
N PRO A 73 -2.56 -4.49 7.66
CA PRO A 73 -2.81 -3.15 7.10
C PRO A 73 -2.06 -2.03 7.85
N SER A 74 -2.00 -2.13 9.18
CA SER A 74 -1.30 -1.16 10.03
C SER A 74 0.21 -1.18 9.82
N TYR A 75 0.81 -2.36 9.61
CA TYR A 75 2.22 -2.46 9.26
C TYR A 75 2.52 -1.77 7.94
N LEU A 76 1.73 -2.04 6.89
CA LEU A 76 1.90 -1.44 5.57
C LEU A 76 1.81 0.10 5.64
N ALA A 77 0.76 0.63 6.27
CA ALA A 77 0.57 2.06 6.43
C ALA A 77 1.78 2.71 7.13
N ASN A 78 2.24 2.12 8.24
CA ASN A 78 3.38 2.64 8.98
C ASN A 78 4.69 2.54 8.19
N TYR A 79 4.89 1.46 7.43
CA TYR A 79 6.10 1.26 6.65
C TYR A 79 6.20 2.25 5.48
N PHE A 80 5.12 2.37 4.67
CA PHE A 80 5.03 3.34 3.59
C PHE A 80 5.25 4.77 4.11
N LYS A 81 4.52 5.17 5.16
CA LYS A 81 4.62 6.51 5.74
C LYS A 81 5.99 6.77 6.37
N GLY A 82 6.50 5.87 7.19
CA GLY A 82 7.75 6.05 7.92
C GLY A 82 8.96 6.15 6.99
N LYS A 83 9.09 5.21 6.05
CA LYS A 83 10.24 5.18 5.13
C LYS A 83 10.18 6.34 4.13
N SER A 84 8.99 6.67 3.61
CA SER A 84 8.83 7.85 2.73
C SER A 84 9.14 9.16 3.45
N ALA A 85 8.62 9.38 4.67
CA ALA A 85 8.90 10.60 5.43
C ALA A 85 10.40 10.81 5.66
N ARG A 86 11.12 9.74 6.01
CA ARG A 86 12.56 9.80 6.24
C ARG A 86 13.32 10.19 4.97
N LEU A 87 12.98 9.60 3.83
CA LEU A 87 13.67 9.85 2.56
C LEU A 87 13.33 11.24 2.00
N VAL A 88 12.05 11.63 2.03
CA VAL A 88 11.59 12.95 1.59
C VAL A 88 12.23 14.06 2.45
N LEU A 89 12.20 13.96 3.78
CA LEU A 89 12.84 14.96 4.67
C LEU A 89 14.38 14.93 4.66
N LYS A 90 14.98 13.93 3.99
CA LYS A 90 16.42 13.89 3.72
C LYS A 90 16.75 14.62 2.41
N LYS A 91 15.94 14.44 1.36
CA LYS A 91 16.11 15.12 0.07
C LYS A 91 15.70 16.60 0.14
N PHE A 92 14.60 16.88 0.84
CA PHE A 92 13.96 18.19 0.98
C PHE A 92 13.97 18.67 2.45
N PRO A 93 15.14 19.05 2.99
CA PRO A 93 15.28 19.43 4.39
C PRO A 93 14.45 20.66 4.79
N GLU A 94 14.14 21.55 3.85
CA GLU A 94 13.29 22.74 4.03
C GLU A 94 11.88 22.40 4.51
N LEU A 95 11.35 21.23 4.15
CA LEU A 95 10.05 20.74 4.61
C LEU A 95 9.98 20.58 6.14
N ARG A 96 11.12 20.50 6.84
CA ARG A 96 11.16 20.42 8.31
C ARG A 96 10.60 21.67 8.96
N LYS A 97 10.77 22.85 8.35
CA LYS A 97 10.24 24.12 8.85
C LYS A 97 8.70 24.10 8.89
N TYR A 98 8.07 23.51 7.87
CA TYR A 98 6.62 23.45 7.75
C TYR A 98 5.97 22.30 8.53
N THR A 99 6.74 21.25 8.84
CA THR A 99 6.22 19.99 9.42
C THR A 99 6.70 19.73 10.86
N ASN A 100 7.59 20.56 11.40
CA ASN A 100 8.29 20.31 12.67
C ASN A 100 8.88 18.88 12.70
N GLY A 101 9.62 18.56 11.63
CA GLY A 101 10.34 17.29 11.44
C GLY A 101 9.47 16.03 11.23
N LYS A 102 8.14 16.15 11.12
CA LYS A 102 7.22 15.01 10.96
C LYS A 102 6.35 15.22 9.72
N LEU A 103 6.75 14.65 8.58
CA LEU A 103 6.09 14.90 7.30
C LEU A 103 4.60 14.51 7.30
N TRP A 104 4.25 13.36 7.86
CA TRP A 104 2.88 12.84 7.89
C TRP A 104 2.23 13.00 9.27
N THR A 105 0.89 13.04 9.32
CA THR A 105 0.15 12.82 10.57
C THR A 105 0.32 11.37 11.06
N ARG A 106 -0.02 11.09 12.32
CA ARG A 106 -0.08 9.70 12.81
C ARG A 106 -1.23 8.93 12.18
N SER A 107 -2.37 9.57 11.95
CA SER A 107 -3.56 8.97 11.37
C SER A 107 -3.36 8.52 9.92
N TYR A 108 -4.13 7.53 9.51
CA TYR A 108 -4.29 7.08 8.14
C TYR A 108 -5.68 6.45 8.03
N PHE A 109 -6.23 6.43 6.82
CA PHE A 109 -7.38 5.65 6.44
C PHE A 109 -6.91 4.36 5.76
N VAL A 110 -7.65 3.28 5.98
CA VAL A 110 -7.51 2.04 5.21
C VAL A 110 -8.87 1.42 4.97
N SER A 111 -9.11 0.95 3.75
CA SER A 111 -10.23 0.09 3.40
C SER A 111 -9.78 -1.08 2.54
N THR A 112 -10.41 -2.23 2.69
CA THR A 112 -10.23 -3.36 1.77
C THR A 112 -11.01 -3.11 0.48
N ALA A 113 -10.50 -3.61 -0.64
CA ALA A 113 -11.21 -3.54 -1.91
C ALA A 113 -11.19 -4.88 -2.65
N GLY A 114 -12.36 -5.36 -3.06
CA GLY A 114 -12.49 -6.56 -3.86
C GLY A 114 -13.93 -7.04 -3.93
N ASN A 115 -14.39 -7.34 -5.14
CA ASN A 115 -15.62 -8.10 -5.34
C ASN A 115 -15.22 -9.55 -5.59
N VAL A 116 -15.47 -10.43 -4.62
CA VAL A 116 -15.25 -11.86 -4.79
C VAL A 116 -16.57 -12.48 -5.23
N SER A 117 -16.61 -13.04 -6.44
CA SER A 117 -17.81 -13.74 -6.93
C SER A 117 -17.97 -15.10 -6.24
N SER A 118 -19.22 -15.58 -6.17
CA SER A 118 -19.51 -16.91 -5.61
C SER A 118 -18.83 -18.03 -6.39
N GLU A 119 -18.69 -17.85 -7.70
CA GLU A 119 -18.01 -18.71 -8.65
C GLU A 119 -16.51 -18.80 -8.33
N THR A 120 -15.88 -17.68 -7.97
CA THR A 120 -14.47 -17.67 -7.57
C THR A 120 -14.24 -18.42 -6.26
N ILE A 121 -15.17 -18.31 -5.30
CA ILE A 121 -15.10 -19.08 -4.05
C ILE A 121 -15.28 -20.58 -4.32
N ARG A 122 -16.29 -20.96 -5.13
CA ARG A 122 -16.56 -22.36 -5.48
C ARG A 122 -15.37 -23.00 -6.18
N LYS A 123 -14.81 -22.33 -7.19
CA LYS A 123 -13.61 -22.80 -7.91
C LYS A 123 -12.43 -23.02 -6.97
N TYR A 124 -12.19 -22.11 -6.02
CA TYR A 124 -11.13 -22.28 -5.03
C TYR A 124 -11.34 -23.51 -4.15
N ILE A 125 -12.57 -23.76 -3.70
CA ILE A 125 -12.91 -24.95 -2.89
C ILE A 125 -12.63 -26.23 -3.69
N GLU A 126 -13.13 -26.32 -4.93
CA GLU A 126 -12.93 -27.50 -5.80
C GLU A 126 -11.44 -27.78 -6.08
N GLU A 127 -10.64 -26.73 -6.35
CA GLU A 127 -9.19 -26.86 -6.55
C GLU A 127 -8.43 -27.36 -5.31
N GLN A 128 -8.94 -27.11 -4.09
CA GLN A 128 -8.32 -27.65 -2.87
C GLN A 128 -8.62 -29.14 -2.70
N TRP A 129 -9.86 -29.58 -2.93
CA TRP A 129 -10.25 -30.98 -2.81
C TRP A 129 -9.51 -31.90 -3.80
N GLY A 130 -9.37 -31.47 -5.06
CA GLY A 130 -8.66 -32.28 -6.07
C GLY A 130 -7.19 -32.54 -5.73
N LYS A 131 -6.52 -31.58 -5.08
CA LYS A 131 -5.10 -31.71 -4.65
C LYS A 131 -4.89 -32.66 -3.47
N GLU A 132 -5.89 -32.86 -2.64
CA GLU A 132 -5.84 -33.82 -1.53
C GLU A 132 -6.26 -35.22 -1.98
N GLY A 133 -7.19 -35.31 -2.93
CA GLY A 133 -7.65 -36.60 -3.51
C GLY A 133 -6.58 -37.34 -4.33
N GLU A 134 -5.69 -36.64 -5.03
CA GLU A 134 -4.56 -37.26 -5.77
C GLU A 134 -3.39 -37.71 -4.88
N LYS A 135 -3.40 -37.36 -3.58
CA LYS A 135 -2.35 -37.74 -2.63
C LYS A 135 -2.70 -38.97 -1.78
N ASN A 136 -3.89 -39.53 -1.95
CA ASN A 136 -4.36 -40.77 -1.34
C ASN A 136 -4.44 -41.87 -2.40
#